data_AF-C7MG30-F1
#
_entry.id   AF-C7MG30-F1
#
_cell.length_a   1.000
_cell.length_b   1.000
_cell.length_c   1.000
_cell.angle_alpha   90.00
_cell.angle_beta   90.00
_cell.angle_gamma   90.00
#
_symmetry.space_group_name_H-M   'P 1'
#
loop_
_entity.id
_entity.type
_entity.pdbx_description
1 polymer ?
#
loop_
_entity_poly.entity_id
_entity_poly.type
_entity_poly.pdbx_seq_one_letter_code
_entity_poly.pdbx_strand_id
1 'polypeptide(L)'
;MARLRAVKTGGPAVKKFEAADYVDWDWLPGAAAEIEVYLARLLTEASITAHAVDARSKSIASFQEKCALKEYDNPRQQVTDTVAIRLIMYSVTDQERAVELVRSRFVVKEDMNPGADKPPARRGYDCAHLVVTGELQDRSRDWLVAGGHLARYFDRFGGLEIQIRTVASHAWAEFEHSRRYKGVGYRKVSEHDRETIDQLFGAAADARSALDETFTAIDRVLANPSRAASLEESVDEVPTGEDGPAESELSCASESEGQLDAALMKNFLARRFPNDNEGSEAGVEFACELVRACGLSSIQEAASALSSIDSTEVRNLMSTTIAVTRVRRLDDELLAVFGEDYIRNTESIGTVSRRGDQLRWRFDRLRGKVTVKRSPVAFQILGDDCPDAVRVLKLPAARAVRELAGIVANRGGAQSIVMSGAISTDDDLPMSTRARPVRLEDGTNLWVATNLNRAASEALMSSIVDSAPALDLRVLRAGEPFLP
;
A
#
# COMPACT_ATOMS: atom_id res chain seq x y z
N MET A 1 40.99 73.07 -23.46
CA MET A 1 39.94 72.03 -23.57
C MET A 1 40.58 70.65 -23.41
N ALA A 2 40.49 70.05 -22.23
CA ALA A 2 40.70 68.61 -22.06
C ALA A 2 39.95 68.18 -20.79
N ARG A 3 38.77 67.58 -20.97
CA ARG A 3 37.96 66.99 -19.89
C ARG A 3 38.63 65.69 -19.45
N LEU A 4 39.08 65.60 -18.21
CA LEU A 4 39.37 64.32 -17.57
C LEU A 4 38.06 63.54 -17.42
N ARG A 5 37.94 62.41 -18.13
CA ARG A 5 36.91 61.40 -17.87
C ARG A 5 37.34 60.58 -16.66
N ALA A 6 36.64 60.75 -15.54
CA ALA A 6 36.69 59.83 -14.42
C ALA A 6 36.09 58.48 -14.86
N VAL A 7 36.89 57.42 -14.76
CA VAL A 7 36.44 56.04 -14.93
C VAL A 7 35.58 55.69 -13.72
N LYS A 8 34.25 55.58 -13.92
CA LYS A 8 33.33 55.00 -12.93
C LYS A 8 33.62 53.51 -12.84
N THR A 9 34.38 53.09 -11.82
CA THR A 9 34.43 51.70 -11.35
C THR A 9 33.17 51.42 -10.53
N GLY A 10 32.03 51.28 -11.21
CA GLY A 10 30.81 50.75 -10.62
C GLY A 10 30.84 49.23 -10.64
N GLY A 11 31.38 48.60 -9.60
CA GLY A 11 31.04 47.21 -9.30
C GLY A 11 29.56 47.11 -8.94
N PRO A 12 28.87 45.98 -9.23
CA PRO A 12 27.46 45.84 -8.89
C PRO A 12 27.28 46.07 -7.38
N ALA A 13 26.36 46.97 -7.05
CA ALA A 13 26.00 47.25 -5.67
C ALA A 13 25.41 45.96 -5.08
N VAL A 14 26.17 45.30 -4.21
CA VAL A 14 25.66 44.21 -3.38
C VAL A 14 24.49 44.79 -2.59
N LYS A 15 23.25 44.44 -2.95
CA LYS A 15 22.08 44.72 -2.10
C LYS A 15 22.40 44.10 -0.75
N LYS A 16 22.64 44.93 0.27
CA LYS A 16 22.69 44.49 1.65
C LYS A 16 21.28 44.01 1.99
N PHE A 17 21.06 42.71 1.86
CA PHE A 17 19.89 42.08 2.43
C PHE A 17 19.92 42.38 3.93
N GLU A 18 18.81 42.87 4.49
CA GLU A 18 18.67 42.96 5.94
C GLU A 18 19.05 41.60 6.50
N ALA A 19 20.06 41.56 7.38
CA ALA A 19 20.48 40.33 8.01
C ALA A 19 19.22 39.75 8.67
N ALA A 20 18.71 38.63 8.14
CA ALA A 20 17.60 37.95 8.76
C ALA A 20 17.96 37.75 10.24
N ASP A 21 17.09 38.19 11.15
CA ASP A 21 17.36 38.06 12.58
C ASP A 21 17.52 36.58 12.91
N TYR A 22 18.54 36.23 13.69
CA TYR A 22 18.80 34.86 14.12
C TYR A 22 17.57 34.30 14.87
N VAL A 23 16.87 35.16 15.61
CA VAL A 23 15.64 34.83 16.33
C VAL A 23 14.50 34.41 15.38
N ASP A 24 14.44 34.95 14.15
CA ASP A 24 13.46 34.55 13.13
C ASP A 24 13.88 33.27 12.39
N TRP A 25 15.06 32.71 12.67
CA TRP A 25 15.56 31.46 12.07
C TRP A 25 15.50 30.26 13.03
N ASP A 26 15.50 30.51 14.35
CA ASP A 26 15.55 29.49 15.42
C ASP A 26 14.37 28.51 15.44
N TRP A 27 13.23 28.89 14.85
CA TRP A 27 12.03 28.06 14.80
C TRP A 27 11.97 27.11 13.58
N LEU A 28 12.83 27.33 12.56
CA LEU A 28 12.85 26.50 11.35
C LEU A 28 13.19 25.01 11.59
N PRO A 29 14.08 24.65 12.54
CA PRO A 29 14.24 23.25 12.94
C PRO A 29 12.94 22.63 13.46
N GLY A 30 12.10 23.40 14.15
CA GLY A 30 10.77 22.97 14.58
C GLY A 30 9.85 22.65 13.41
N ALA A 31 9.84 23.52 12.38
CA ALA A 31 9.08 23.28 11.16
C ALA A 31 9.59 22.03 10.40
N ALA A 32 10.90 21.81 10.36
CA ALA A 32 11.50 20.61 9.77
C ALA A 32 11.09 19.33 10.53
N ALA A 33 11.12 19.34 11.87
CA ALA A 33 10.68 18.19 12.67
C ALA A 33 9.18 17.90 12.47
N GLU A 34 8.33 18.92 12.42
CA GLU A 34 6.90 18.76 12.20
C GLU A 34 6.59 18.12 10.83
N ILE A 35 7.23 18.58 9.75
CA ILE A 35 7.03 17.98 8.41
C ILE A 35 7.63 16.58 8.28
N GLU A 36 8.71 16.28 9.01
CA GLU A 36 9.28 14.92 9.08
C GLU A 36 8.27 13.94 9.68
N VAL A 37 7.74 14.25 10.86
CA VAL A 37 6.71 13.46 11.55
C VAL A 37 5.46 13.32 10.70
N TYR A 38 5.06 14.42 10.06
CA TYR A 38 3.93 14.45 9.14
C TYR A 38 4.09 13.45 7.99
N LEU A 39 5.19 13.55 7.24
CA LEU A 39 5.41 12.73 6.05
C LEU A 39 5.63 11.26 6.44
N ALA A 40 6.30 11.00 7.56
CA ALA A 40 6.48 9.65 8.08
C ALA A 40 5.13 8.99 8.41
N ARG A 41 4.21 9.73 9.05
CA ARG A 41 2.82 9.27 9.29
C ARG A 41 2.06 9.08 7.98
N LEU A 42 2.15 10.03 7.05
CA LEU A 42 1.49 9.97 5.73
C LEU A 42 1.84 8.68 4.99
N LEU A 43 3.14 8.38 4.88
CA LEU A 43 3.65 7.19 4.21
C LEU A 43 3.18 5.91 4.91
N THR A 44 3.21 5.90 6.24
CA THR A 44 2.78 4.75 7.05
C THR A 44 1.30 4.43 6.82
N GLU A 45 0.42 5.43 6.81
CA GLU A 45 -1.00 5.22 6.54
C GLU A 45 -1.24 4.67 5.13
N ALA A 46 -0.50 5.19 4.15
CA ALA A 46 -0.54 4.70 2.77
C ALA A 46 0.14 3.33 2.58
N SER A 47 0.70 2.76 3.66
CA SER A 47 1.47 1.50 3.64
C SER A 47 2.62 1.56 2.63
N ILE A 48 3.37 2.65 2.69
CA ILE A 48 4.61 2.86 1.94
C ILE A 48 5.74 2.85 2.97
N THR A 49 6.65 1.88 2.85
CA THR A 49 7.77 1.76 3.78
C THR A 49 8.95 2.56 3.26
N ALA A 50 9.25 3.68 3.92
CA ALA A 50 10.47 4.43 3.65
C ALA A 50 11.67 3.76 4.34
N HIS A 51 12.83 3.78 3.69
CA HIS A 51 14.12 3.53 4.34
C HIS A 51 14.46 4.66 5.31
N ALA A 52 14.23 5.91 4.90
CA ALA A 52 14.45 7.09 5.73
C ALA A 52 13.54 8.25 5.33
N VAL A 53 13.18 9.08 6.32
CA VAL A 53 12.47 10.35 6.17
C VAL A 53 13.28 11.38 6.94
N ASP A 54 14.08 12.18 6.23
CA ASP A 54 15.01 13.13 6.85
C ASP A 54 14.65 14.55 6.46
N ALA A 55 14.19 15.36 7.42
CA ALA A 55 13.97 16.78 7.23
C ALA A 55 15.15 17.60 7.77
N ARG A 56 15.44 18.71 7.10
CA ARG A 56 16.44 19.67 7.57
C ARG A 56 16.04 21.10 7.24
N SER A 57 16.42 22.01 8.13
CA SER A 57 16.42 23.44 7.87
C SER A 57 17.80 23.90 7.43
N LYS A 58 17.86 24.78 6.43
CA LYS A 58 19.09 25.44 6.00
C LYS A 58 19.55 26.43 7.08
N SER A 59 20.85 26.53 7.34
CA SER A 59 21.38 27.58 8.22
C SER A 59 21.24 28.95 7.56
N ILE A 60 21.15 30.00 8.37
CA ILE A 60 21.08 31.38 7.88
C ILE A 60 22.30 31.74 7.01
N ALA A 61 23.50 31.29 7.38
CA ALA A 61 24.72 31.53 6.61
C ALA A 61 24.64 30.89 5.20
N SER A 62 24.20 29.63 5.12
CA SER A 62 24.02 28.96 3.82
C SER A 62 22.86 29.53 3.00
N PHE A 63 21.84 30.11 3.65
CA PHE A 63 20.78 30.85 2.96
C PHE A 63 21.34 32.12 2.32
N GLN A 64 22.04 32.95 3.08
CA GLN A 64 22.66 34.19 2.60
C GLN A 64 23.64 33.95 1.46
N GLU A 65 24.47 32.91 1.56
CA GLU A 65 25.40 32.51 0.49
C GLU A 65 24.63 32.16 -0.79
N LYS A 66 23.54 31.38 -0.69
CA LYS A 66 22.71 31.02 -1.83
C LYS A 66 22.02 32.24 -2.45
N CYS A 67 21.56 33.18 -1.64
CA CYS A 67 20.95 34.43 -2.11
C CYS A 67 21.94 35.32 -2.86
N ALA A 68 23.19 35.42 -2.36
CA ALA A 68 24.24 36.19 -3.01
C ALA A 68 24.64 35.59 -4.37
N LEU A 69 24.58 34.26 -4.51
CA LEU A 69 24.90 33.55 -5.76
C LEU A 69 23.82 33.68 -6.84
N LYS A 70 22.53 33.77 -6.46
CA LYS A 70 21.40 33.67 -7.40
C LYS A 70 20.58 34.96 -7.58
N GLU A 71 20.99 36.06 -6.94
CA GLU A 71 20.39 37.39 -7.08
C GLU A 71 18.85 37.41 -7.01
N TYR A 72 18.27 36.76 -6.00
CA TYR A 72 16.83 36.71 -5.79
C TYR A 72 16.23 38.08 -5.38
N ASP A 73 15.08 38.44 -5.96
CA ASP A 73 14.32 39.65 -5.62
C ASP A 73 13.53 39.50 -4.31
N ASN A 74 12.92 38.34 -4.09
CA ASN A 74 12.25 37.97 -2.85
C ASN A 74 12.75 36.60 -2.37
N PRO A 75 13.90 36.56 -1.68
CA PRO A 75 14.55 35.32 -1.28
C PRO A 75 13.66 34.37 -0.46
N ARG A 76 12.82 34.89 0.45
CA ARG A 76 11.92 34.05 1.27
C ARG A 76 10.86 33.33 0.42
N GLN A 77 10.47 33.90 -0.70
CA GLN A 77 9.48 33.33 -1.62
C GLN A 77 10.10 32.50 -2.75
N GLN A 78 11.38 32.72 -3.05
CA GLN A 78 12.09 32.08 -4.17
C GLN A 78 13.06 30.98 -3.74
N VAL A 79 13.55 30.97 -2.50
CA VAL A 79 14.40 29.91 -1.97
C VAL A 79 13.54 28.81 -1.36
N THR A 80 13.34 27.75 -2.15
CA THR A 80 12.43 26.63 -1.85
C THR A 80 13.04 25.56 -0.93
N ASP A 81 14.37 25.52 -0.78
CA ASP A 81 15.11 24.57 0.05
C ASP A 81 15.48 25.13 1.44
N THR A 82 14.71 26.11 1.95
CA THR A 82 14.91 26.65 3.31
C THR A 82 14.58 25.59 4.34
N VAL A 83 13.46 24.89 4.17
CA VAL A 83 13.19 23.57 4.74
C VAL A 83 13.14 22.58 3.59
N ALA A 84 13.89 21.49 3.71
CA ALA A 84 13.94 20.44 2.71
C ALA A 84 13.87 19.06 3.35
N ILE A 85 13.17 18.13 2.70
CA ILE A 85 12.97 16.76 3.16
C ILE A 85 13.50 15.79 2.13
N ARG A 86 14.11 14.71 2.59
CA ARG A 86 14.48 13.56 1.76
C ARG A 86 13.66 12.36 2.17
N LEU A 87 12.90 11.84 1.22
CA LEU A 87 12.19 10.59 1.34
C LEU A 87 13.00 9.53 0.56
N ILE A 88 13.59 8.58 1.29
CA ILE A 88 14.39 7.50 0.70
C ILE A 88 13.56 6.21 0.72
N MET A 89 13.17 5.72 -0.45
CA MET A 89 12.34 4.52 -0.64
C MET A 89 13.20 3.31 -1.00
N TYR A 90 12.71 2.10 -0.73
CA TYR A 90 13.40 0.87 -1.10
C TYR A 90 13.33 0.55 -2.59
N SER A 91 12.20 0.85 -3.24
CA SER A 91 11.96 0.53 -4.65
C SER A 91 11.41 1.73 -5.43
N VAL A 92 11.52 1.65 -6.76
CA VAL A 92 10.95 2.66 -7.69
C VAL A 92 9.44 2.70 -7.57
N THR A 93 8.79 1.55 -7.37
CA THR A 93 7.33 1.50 -7.16
C THR A 93 6.92 2.29 -5.92
N ASP A 94 7.64 2.17 -4.80
CA ASP A 94 7.34 2.96 -3.61
C ASP A 94 7.70 4.45 -3.77
N GLN A 95 8.75 4.76 -4.55
CA GLN A 95 9.06 6.15 -4.94
C GLN A 95 7.91 6.80 -5.69
N GLU A 96 7.37 6.14 -6.72
CA GLU A 96 6.23 6.64 -7.51
C GLU A 96 4.98 6.80 -6.65
N ARG A 97 4.70 5.84 -5.77
CA ARG A 97 3.58 5.91 -4.81
C ARG A 97 3.74 7.09 -3.85
N ALA A 98 4.95 7.33 -3.35
CA ALA A 98 5.22 8.45 -2.45
C ALA A 98 5.06 9.80 -3.15
N VAL A 99 5.52 9.93 -4.40
CA VAL A 99 5.31 11.13 -5.24
C VAL A 99 3.83 11.44 -5.38
N GLU A 100 3.04 10.45 -5.78
CA GLU A 100 1.60 10.63 -5.95
C GLU A 100 0.89 10.96 -4.63
N LEU A 101 1.30 10.31 -3.53
CA LEU A 101 0.75 10.58 -2.22
C LEU A 101 0.98 12.04 -1.79
N VAL A 102 2.19 12.57 -2.02
CA VAL A 102 2.51 13.97 -1.75
C VAL A 102 1.66 14.90 -2.63
N ARG A 103 1.54 14.63 -3.94
CA ARG A 103 0.67 15.39 -4.85
C ARG A 103 -0.80 15.40 -4.42
N SER A 104 -1.26 14.29 -3.85
CA SER A 104 -2.65 14.16 -3.37
C SER A 104 -2.92 14.92 -2.06
N ARG A 105 -1.86 15.30 -1.32
CA ARG A 105 -1.98 15.91 0.02
C ARG A 105 -1.63 17.39 0.04
N PHE A 106 -0.70 17.83 -0.79
CA PHE A 106 -0.15 19.18 -0.77
C PHE A 106 -0.44 19.96 -2.06
N VAL A 107 -0.44 21.28 -1.94
CA VAL A 107 -0.39 22.19 -3.09
C VAL A 107 1.02 22.18 -3.65
N VAL A 108 1.19 21.57 -4.83
CA VAL A 108 2.49 21.47 -5.52
C VAL A 108 2.68 22.67 -6.45
N LYS A 109 3.74 23.44 -6.20
CA LYS A 109 4.14 24.61 -7.01
C LYS A 109 5.11 24.23 -8.12
N GLU A 110 6.06 23.34 -7.84
CA GLU A 110 7.06 22.85 -8.80
C GLU A 110 7.16 21.33 -8.71
N ASP A 111 7.29 20.68 -9.85
CA ASP A 111 7.42 19.23 -9.99
C ASP A 111 8.45 18.95 -11.08
N MET A 112 9.66 18.60 -10.67
CA MET A 112 10.79 18.45 -11.57
C MET A 112 11.54 17.16 -11.26
N ASN A 113 12.09 16.54 -12.30
CA ASN A 113 13.17 15.57 -12.15
C ASN A 113 14.47 16.22 -12.66
N PRO A 114 15.37 16.70 -11.78
CA PRO A 114 16.58 17.43 -12.19
C PRO A 114 17.56 16.61 -13.05
N GLY A 115 17.37 15.30 -13.18
CA GLY A 115 18.14 14.46 -14.09
C GLY A 115 17.56 14.36 -15.50
N ALA A 116 16.28 14.72 -15.70
CA ALA A 116 15.62 14.61 -16.99
C ALA A 116 16.23 15.56 -18.03
N ASP A 117 16.65 16.75 -17.60
CA ASP A 117 17.24 17.77 -18.48
C ASP A 117 18.77 17.60 -18.70
N LYS A 118 19.38 16.56 -18.09
CA LYS A 118 20.82 16.32 -18.22
C LYS A 118 21.14 15.55 -19.51
N PRO A 119 22.28 15.82 -20.17
CA PRO A 119 22.72 15.05 -21.33
C PRO A 119 22.91 13.56 -20.98
N PRO A 120 22.77 12.61 -21.92
CA PRO A 120 22.81 11.16 -21.67
C PRO A 120 24.01 10.69 -20.83
N ALA A 121 25.20 11.24 -21.04
CA ALA A 121 26.41 10.93 -20.24
C ALA A 121 26.33 11.40 -18.76
N ARG A 122 25.31 12.19 -18.41
CA ARG A 122 25.00 12.68 -17.06
C ARG A 122 23.57 12.32 -16.63
N ARG A 123 22.86 11.49 -17.40
CA ARG A 123 21.57 10.90 -17.01
C ARG A 123 21.84 9.80 -15.99
N GLY A 124 21.73 10.16 -14.72
CA GLY A 124 21.79 9.22 -13.61
C GLY A 124 21.09 9.71 -12.36
N TYR A 125 20.59 10.94 -12.39
CA TYR A 125 19.93 11.58 -11.28
C TYR A 125 18.44 11.29 -11.37
N ASP A 126 18.02 10.17 -10.76
CA ASP A 126 16.61 9.79 -10.70
C ASP A 126 16.02 10.20 -9.36
N CYS A 127 15.49 11.42 -9.31
CA CYS A 127 14.91 12.00 -8.10
C CYS A 127 13.73 12.88 -8.48
N ALA A 128 12.58 12.66 -7.86
CA ALA A 128 11.48 13.60 -7.92
C ALA A 128 11.73 14.74 -6.93
N HIS A 129 11.67 15.98 -7.42
CA HIS A 129 11.77 17.20 -6.63
C HIS A 129 10.41 17.88 -6.68
N LEU A 130 9.75 17.93 -5.53
CA LEU A 130 8.45 18.58 -5.37
C LEU A 130 8.62 19.80 -4.47
N VAL A 131 8.18 20.97 -4.92
CA VAL A 131 8.07 22.15 -4.07
C VAL A 131 6.62 22.30 -3.67
N VAL A 132 6.34 22.26 -2.36
CA VAL A 132 4.97 22.36 -1.83
C VAL A 132 4.79 23.63 -1.01
N THR A 133 3.61 24.24 -1.10
CA THR A 133 3.31 25.55 -0.48
C THR A 133 2.24 25.50 0.61
N GLY A 134 1.67 24.33 0.89
CA GLY A 134 0.66 24.14 1.92
C GLY A 134 -0.13 22.84 1.70
N GLU A 135 -1.04 22.54 2.62
CA GLU A 135 -1.99 21.44 2.43
C GLU A 135 -3.14 21.82 1.50
N LEU A 136 -3.72 20.83 0.83
CA LEU A 136 -5.00 20.99 0.14
C LEU A 136 -6.14 21.14 1.18
N GLN A 137 -6.92 22.23 1.07
CA GLN A 137 -7.95 22.63 2.05
C GLN A 137 -8.99 21.53 2.35
N ASP A 138 -9.38 20.75 1.34
CA ASP A 138 -10.42 19.71 1.44
C ASP A 138 -9.91 18.34 1.93
N ARG A 139 -8.66 18.30 2.42
CA ARG A 139 -7.94 17.08 2.84
C ARG A 139 -7.44 17.17 4.29
N SER A 140 -7.77 18.25 5.00
CA SER A 140 -7.37 18.53 6.38
C SER A 140 -7.91 17.47 7.34
N ARG A 141 -7.03 16.58 7.81
CA ARG A 141 -7.28 15.64 8.91
C ARG A 141 -6.59 16.08 10.21
N ASP A 142 -6.49 17.39 10.47
CA ASP A 142 -5.77 17.97 11.64
C ASP A 142 -4.26 17.63 11.71
N TRP A 143 -3.64 17.27 10.58
CA TRP A 143 -2.21 16.91 10.59
C TRP A 143 -1.29 18.12 10.62
N LEU A 144 -1.73 19.22 10.01
CA LEU A 144 -1.10 20.53 10.15
C LEU A 144 -1.68 21.20 11.41
N VAL A 145 -0.87 21.27 12.46
CA VAL A 145 -1.28 21.91 13.72
C VAL A 145 -1.44 23.41 13.49
N ALA A 146 -2.65 23.94 13.71
CA ALA A 146 -2.91 25.37 13.64
C ALA A 146 -2.01 26.13 14.63
N GLY A 147 -1.26 27.11 14.13
CA GLY A 147 -0.26 27.85 14.92
C GLY A 147 1.05 27.11 15.18
N GLY A 148 1.22 25.88 14.66
CA GLY A 148 2.48 25.14 14.67
C GLY A 148 3.56 25.78 13.78
N HIS A 149 4.80 25.31 13.91
CA HIS A 149 5.92 25.87 13.16
C HIS A 149 5.79 25.63 11.65
N LEU A 150 5.26 24.48 11.23
CA LEU A 150 5.05 24.16 9.82
C LEU A 150 3.95 25.03 9.19
N ALA A 151 2.86 25.30 9.94
CA ALA A 151 1.83 26.22 9.48
C ALA A 151 2.41 27.63 9.29
N ARG A 152 3.15 28.12 10.29
CA ARG A 152 3.89 29.39 10.21
C ARG A 152 4.90 29.40 9.05
N TYR A 153 5.50 28.26 8.70
CA TYR A 153 6.41 28.15 7.56
C TYR A 153 5.70 28.43 6.24
N PHE A 154 4.58 27.76 6.00
CA PHE A 154 3.80 27.95 4.77
C PHE A 154 3.29 29.39 4.61
N ASP A 155 3.02 30.10 5.71
CA ASP A 155 2.63 31.52 5.66
C ASP A 155 3.79 32.46 5.32
N ARG A 156 5.03 32.10 5.68
CA ARG A 156 6.20 32.99 5.60
C ARG A 156 7.13 32.71 4.41
N PHE A 157 7.14 31.48 3.90
CA PHE A 157 8.05 31.03 2.85
C PHE A 157 7.27 30.52 1.64
N GLY A 158 7.83 30.74 0.45
CA GLY A 158 7.18 30.42 -0.83
C GLY A 158 7.24 28.95 -1.26
N GLY A 159 7.62 28.06 -0.34
CA GLY A 159 7.63 26.61 -0.52
C GLY A 159 8.66 25.88 0.34
N LEU A 160 8.45 24.58 0.52
CA LEU A 160 9.44 23.62 1.02
C LEU A 160 9.70 22.55 -0.04
N GLU A 161 10.93 22.04 -0.09
CA GLU A 161 11.37 21.07 -1.09
C GLU A 161 11.32 19.63 -0.55
N ILE A 162 10.62 18.74 -1.22
CA ILE A 162 10.57 17.31 -0.94
C ILE A 162 11.30 16.57 -2.06
N GLN A 163 12.39 15.90 -1.72
CA GLN A 163 13.20 15.10 -2.62
C GLN A 163 12.90 13.61 -2.39
N ILE A 164 12.36 12.91 -3.39
CA ILE A 164 11.95 11.51 -3.28
C ILE A 164 12.86 10.66 -4.16
N ARG A 165 13.57 9.71 -3.56
CA ARG A 165 14.61 8.88 -4.20
C ARG A 165 14.51 7.43 -3.75
N THR A 166 15.06 6.50 -4.53
CA THR A 166 15.39 5.15 -4.04
C THR A 166 16.68 5.18 -3.21
N VAL A 167 16.93 4.12 -2.42
CA VAL A 167 18.20 3.91 -1.71
C VAL A 167 19.39 3.96 -2.68
N ALA A 168 19.26 3.32 -3.85
CA ALA A 168 20.30 3.29 -4.87
C ALA A 168 20.57 4.71 -5.45
N SER A 169 19.51 5.46 -5.76
CA SER A 169 19.59 6.86 -6.19
C SER A 169 20.18 7.78 -5.13
N HIS A 170 19.86 7.56 -3.87
CA HIS A 170 20.44 8.31 -2.77
C HIS A 170 21.95 8.08 -2.67
N ALA A 171 22.40 6.82 -2.66
CA ALA A 171 23.82 6.46 -2.56
C ALA A 171 24.64 7.04 -3.72
N TRP A 172 24.14 6.92 -4.96
CA TRP A 172 24.80 7.48 -6.13
C TRP A 172 24.91 9.00 -6.05
N ALA A 173 23.82 9.70 -5.68
CA ALA A 173 23.78 11.16 -5.63
C ALA A 173 24.67 11.75 -4.51
N GLU A 174 24.73 11.12 -3.34
CA GLU A 174 25.64 11.56 -2.27
C GLU A 174 27.11 11.36 -2.69
N PHE A 175 27.43 10.26 -3.36
CA PHE A 175 28.77 10.04 -3.90
C PHE A 175 29.13 11.08 -4.98
N GLU A 176 28.27 11.31 -5.98
CA GLU A 176 28.45 12.33 -7.01
C GLU A 176 28.69 13.71 -6.40
N HIS A 177 27.81 14.13 -5.48
CA HIS A 177 27.87 15.44 -4.86
C HIS A 177 29.15 15.63 -4.04
N SER A 178 29.57 14.61 -3.28
CA SER A 178 30.82 14.67 -2.50
C SER A 178 32.06 14.86 -3.39
N ARG A 179 32.10 14.22 -4.57
CA ARG A 179 33.26 14.26 -5.47
C ARG A 179 33.27 15.51 -6.36
N ARG A 180 32.13 15.89 -6.93
CA ARG A 180 32.03 17.03 -7.85
C ARG A 180 32.00 18.39 -7.15
N TYR A 181 31.34 18.51 -6.00
CA TYR A 181 31.14 19.81 -5.33
C TYR A 181 32.07 20.04 -4.15
N LYS A 182 32.41 19.01 -3.37
CA LYS A 182 33.33 19.14 -2.21
C LYS A 182 34.79 18.76 -2.51
N GLY A 183 35.06 18.17 -3.67
CA GLY A 183 36.42 17.76 -4.04
C GLY A 183 37.30 18.92 -4.48
N VAL A 184 38.24 19.35 -3.63
CA VAL A 184 39.36 20.25 -4.02
C VAL A 184 40.19 19.63 -5.17
N GLY A 185 40.16 18.29 -5.28
CA GLY A 185 40.79 17.53 -6.37
C GLY A 185 40.11 17.70 -7.72
N TYR A 186 38.78 17.67 -7.82
CA TYR A 186 38.08 17.67 -9.13
C TYR A 186 38.36 18.92 -9.97
N ARG A 187 38.55 20.09 -9.33
CA ARG A 187 38.93 21.33 -10.01
C ARG A 187 40.40 21.37 -10.48
N LYS A 188 41.24 20.44 -10.03
CA LYS A 188 42.66 20.32 -10.39
C LYS A 188 42.95 19.17 -11.38
N VAL A 189 41.91 18.43 -11.77
CA VAL A 189 42.00 17.25 -12.64
C VAL A 189 41.97 17.71 -14.11
N SER A 190 42.70 17.00 -14.98
CA SER A 190 42.78 17.33 -16.41
C SER A 190 41.41 17.21 -17.09
N GLU A 191 41.24 17.84 -18.26
CA GLU A 191 40.00 17.72 -19.03
C GLU A 191 39.71 16.26 -19.42
N HIS A 192 40.74 15.51 -19.82
CA HIS A 192 40.63 14.09 -20.16
C HIS A 192 40.16 13.24 -18.98
N ASP A 193 40.76 13.41 -17.81
CA ASP A 193 40.36 12.68 -16.60
C ASP A 193 38.93 13.04 -16.16
N ARG A 194 38.49 14.29 -16.39
CA ARG A 194 37.09 14.70 -16.13
C ARG A 194 36.11 13.98 -17.04
N GLU A 195 36.45 13.77 -18.31
CA GLU A 195 35.64 12.96 -19.22
C GLU A 195 35.57 11.50 -18.76
N THR A 196 36.70 10.92 -18.35
CA THR A 196 36.72 9.56 -17.77
C THR A 196 35.85 9.47 -16.51
N ILE A 197 35.93 10.46 -15.62
CA ILE A 197 35.09 10.53 -14.42
C ILE A 197 33.60 10.64 -14.80
N ASP A 198 33.24 11.46 -15.80
CA ASP A 198 31.86 11.57 -16.28
C ASP A 198 31.35 10.23 -16.84
N GLN A 199 32.18 9.50 -17.59
CA GLN A 199 31.85 8.14 -18.08
C GLN A 199 31.64 7.14 -16.93
N LEU A 200 32.51 7.15 -15.91
CA LEU A 200 32.37 6.29 -14.74
C LEU A 200 31.10 6.60 -13.94
N PHE A 201 30.72 7.87 -13.82
CA PHE A 201 29.45 8.26 -13.21
C PHE A 201 28.24 7.76 -14.03
N GLY A 202 28.34 7.76 -15.36
CA GLY A 202 27.35 7.15 -16.26
C GLY A 202 27.21 5.65 -16.00
N ALA A 203 28.31 4.90 -16.02
CA ALA A 203 28.30 3.46 -15.74
C ALA A 203 27.74 3.12 -14.34
N ALA A 204 28.08 3.93 -13.32
CA ALA A 204 27.51 3.78 -11.99
C ALA A 204 26.00 4.07 -11.95
N ALA A 205 25.50 4.96 -12.80
CA ALA A 205 24.08 5.22 -12.92
C ALA A 205 23.32 4.07 -13.60
N ASP A 206 23.92 3.42 -14.59
CA ASP A 206 23.35 2.22 -15.23
C ASP A 206 23.26 1.05 -14.22
N ALA A 207 24.34 0.81 -13.47
CA ALA A 207 24.36 -0.21 -12.43
C ALA A 207 23.32 0.05 -11.33
N ARG A 208 23.13 1.32 -10.95
CA ARG A 208 22.07 1.74 -10.03
C ARG A 208 20.69 1.39 -10.58
N SER A 209 20.39 1.72 -11.84
CA SER A 209 19.10 1.43 -12.45
C SER A 209 18.81 -0.08 -12.47
N ALA A 210 19.81 -0.90 -12.81
CA ALA A 210 19.68 -2.36 -12.78
C ALA A 210 19.40 -2.91 -11.37
N LEU A 211 19.99 -2.30 -10.33
CA LEU A 211 19.71 -2.66 -8.94
C LEU A 211 18.25 -2.32 -8.56
N ASP A 212 17.77 -1.14 -8.93
CA ASP A 212 16.40 -0.69 -8.69
C ASP A 212 15.37 -1.61 -9.41
N GLU A 213 15.65 -2.05 -10.64
CA GLU A 213 14.84 -3.04 -11.37
C GLU A 213 14.80 -4.39 -10.65
N THR A 214 15.94 -4.84 -10.11
CA THR A 214 16.04 -6.11 -9.38
C THR A 214 15.23 -6.07 -8.08
N PHE A 215 15.30 -4.98 -7.32
CA PHE A 215 14.48 -4.80 -6.11
C PHE A 215 12.99 -4.84 -6.44
N THR A 216 12.58 -4.16 -7.51
CA THR A 216 11.19 -4.17 -7.98
C THR A 216 10.73 -5.59 -8.38
N ALA A 217 11.60 -6.38 -9.01
CA ALA A 217 11.29 -7.77 -9.36
C ALA A 217 11.12 -8.65 -8.11
N ILE A 218 11.99 -8.49 -7.09
CA ILE A 218 11.88 -9.20 -5.81
C ILE A 218 10.55 -8.88 -5.12
N ASP A 219 10.19 -7.59 -5.03
CA ASP A 219 8.92 -7.15 -4.42
C ASP A 219 7.71 -7.78 -5.12
N ARG A 220 7.73 -7.87 -6.45
CA ARG A 220 6.65 -8.52 -7.22
C ARG A 220 6.51 -10.01 -6.91
N VAL A 221 7.63 -10.72 -6.75
CA VAL A 221 7.62 -12.15 -6.38
C VAL A 221 7.11 -12.35 -4.95
N LEU A 222 7.51 -11.48 -4.01
CA LEU A 222 7.02 -11.54 -2.62
C LEU A 222 5.53 -11.18 -2.49
N ALA A 223 5.04 -10.26 -3.33
CA ALA A 223 3.63 -9.91 -3.41
C ALA A 223 2.80 -11.07 -3.98
N ASN A 224 3.32 -11.75 -5.01
CA ASN A 224 2.64 -12.86 -5.69
C ASN A 224 3.52 -14.12 -5.73
N PRO A 225 3.74 -14.81 -4.60
CA PRO A 225 4.54 -16.02 -4.60
C PRO A 225 3.84 -17.10 -5.43
N SER A 226 4.52 -17.61 -6.45
CA SER A 226 4.09 -18.79 -7.19
C SER A 226 3.88 -19.93 -6.21
N ARG A 227 2.65 -20.47 -6.16
CA ARG A 227 2.23 -21.55 -5.24
C ARG A 227 2.80 -22.92 -5.65
N ALA A 228 4.09 -22.98 -5.94
CA ALA A 228 4.79 -24.17 -6.43
C ALA A 228 5.62 -24.89 -5.34
N ALA A 229 5.64 -24.40 -4.10
CA ALA A 229 6.44 -24.98 -3.01
C ALA A 229 5.58 -25.31 -1.76
N SER A 230 4.50 -26.07 -1.96
CA SER A 230 3.76 -26.69 -0.84
C SER A 230 3.73 -28.21 -0.96
N LEU A 231 4.78 -28.77 -1.55
CA LEU A 231 5.14 -30.19 -1.47
C LEU A 231 6.57 -30.19 -0.94
N GLU A 232 6.84 -31.00 0.08
CA GLU A 232 8.11 -31.09 0.82
C GLU A 232 8.22 -30.15 2.03
N GLU A 233 7.44 -30.44 3.08
CA GLU A 233 7.99 -30.80 4.40
C GLU A 233 6.84 -31.24 5.31
N SER A 234 6.47 -32.50 5.18
CA SER A 234 5.84 -33.28 6.24
C SER A 234 6.97 -34.02 6.96
N VAL A 235 7.36 -33.55 8.14
CA VAL A 235 8.11 -34.37 9.09
C VAL A 235 7.41 -34.32 10.44
N ASP A 236 7.18 -35.52 10.94
CA ASP A 236 6.54 -35.93 12.19
C ASP A 236 6.83 -35.06 13.42
N GLU A 237 5.78 -34.79 14.21
CA GLU A 237 5.89 -34.95 15.66
C GLU A 237 4.53 -35.30 16.30
N VAL A 238 4.54 -36.38 17.09
CA VAL A 238 3.44 -37.08 17.74
C VAL A 238 3.09 -36.38 19.08
N PRO A 239 1.83 -36.43 19.57
CA PRO A 239 1.35 -35.56 20.64
C PRO A 239 1.68 -36.12 22.03
N THR A 240 1.96 -35.22 22.97
CA THR A 240 1.83 -35.49 24.41
C THR A 240 1.05 -34.35 25.05
N GLY A 241 0.00 -34.71 25.78
CA GLY A 241 -0.84 -33.78 26.52
C GLY A 241 -0.26 -33.46 27.89
N GLU A 242 -0.73 -32.36 28.48
CA GLU A 242 -1.52 -32.33 29.72
C GLU A 242 -1.76 -30.87 30.17
N ASP A 243 -3.05 -30.57 30.37
CA ASP A 243 -3.69 -29.75 31.42
C ASP A 243 -3.45 -28.22 31.61
N GLY A 244 -4.43 -27.45 31.10
CA GLY A 244 -5.38 -26.67 31.94
C GLY A 244 -5.04 -25.20 32.30
N PRO A 245 -6.04 -24.43 32.79
CA PRO A 245 -7.05 -23.75 31.97
C PRO A 245 -7.11 -22.22 32.22
N ALA A 246 -7.62 -21.46 31.23
CA ALA A 246 -8.27 -20.16 31.46
C ALA A 246 -9.08 -19.76 30.21
N GLU A 247 -10.25 -20.36 30.06
CA GLU A 247 -11.34 -19.76 29.32
C GLU A 247 -11.78 -18.50 30.09
N SER A 248 -11.63 -17.33 29.46
CA SER A 248 -12.38 -16.14 29.84
C SER A 248 -13.45 -15.98 28.77
N GLU A 249 -14.62 -16.55 29.07
CA GLU A 249 -15.86 -16.37 28.35
C GLU A 249 -16.08 -14.88 28.05
N LEU A 250 -16.15 -14.55 26.75
CA LEU A 250 -16.63 -13.26 26.32
C LEU A 250 -18.14 -13.26 26.51
N SER A 251 -18.57 -12.89 27.72
CA SER A 251 -19.97 -12.70 28.11
C SER A 251 -20.65 -11.75 27.11
N CYS A 252 -21.58 -12.30 26.33
CA CYS A 252 -22.58 -11.56 25.57
C CYS A 252 -23.48 -10.78 26.54
N ALA A 253 -23.12 -9.53 26.81
CA ALA A 253 -24.07 -8.56 27.33
C ALA A 253 -24.99 -8.15 26.17
N SER A 254 -26.29 -8.37 26.36
CA SER A 254 -27.36 -7.86 25.51
C SER A 254 -27.36 -6.33 25.54
N GLU A 255 -26.62 -5.71 24.65
CA GLU A 255 -26.74 -4.29 24.34
C GLU A 255 -27.59 -4.16 23.07
N SER A 256 -28.61 -3.30 23.15
CA SER A 256 -29.57 -2.93 22.11
C SER A 256 -28.98 -2.90 20.70
N GLU A 257 -29.78 -3.24 19.69
CA GLU A 257 -29.54 -3.03 18.26
C GLU A 257 -29.20 -1.55 17.95
N GLY A 258 -27.97 -1.15 18.30
CA GLY A 258 -27.48 0.20 18.14
C GLY A 258 -27.11 0.40 16.68
N GLN A 259 -27.78 1.34 16.04
CA GLN A 259 -27.37 1.86 14.73
C GLN A 259 -25.89 2.26 14.74
N LEU A 260 -25.28 2.23 13.56
CA LEU A 260 -23.89 2.59 13.35
C LEU A 260 -23.64 4.08 13.66
N ASP A 261 -23.31 4.38 14.92
CA ASP A 261 -23.02 5.70 15.45
C ASP A 261 -21.51 5.90 15.72
N ALA A 262 -21.03 7.14 15.59
CA ALA A 262 -19.63 7.49 15.75
C ALA A 262 -19.12 7.25 17.18
N ALA A 263 -19.93 7.50 18.22
CA ALA A 263 -19.50 7.25 19.60
C ALA A 263 -19.37 5.75 19.89
N LEU A 264 -20.30 4.94 19.37
CA LEU A 264 -20.22 3.49 19.46
C LEU A 264 -19.03 2.93 18.68
N MET A 265 -18.76 3.44 17.48
CA MET A 265 -17.59 3.07 16.68
C MET A 265 -16.28 3.39 17.39
N LYS A 266 -16.17 4.56 18.01
CA LYS A 266 -14.99 4.96 18.79
C LYS A 266 -14.69 3.98 19.93
N ASN A 267 -15.73 3.60 20.68
CA ASN A 267 -15.62 2.62 21.76
C ASN A 267 -15.25 1.22 21.25
N PHE A 268 -15.86 0.79 20.14
CA PHE A 268 -15.55 -0.47 19.48
C PHE A 268 -14.07 -0.53 19.06
N LEU A 269 -13.58 0.50 18.37
CA LEU A 269 -12.18 0.62 17.95
C LEU A 269 -11.22 0.59 19.13
N ALA A 270 -11.54 1.27 20.23
CA ALA A 270 -10.72 1.30 21.44
C ALA A 270 -10.59 -0.08 22.10
N ARG A 271 -11.69 -0.86 22.14
CA ARG A 271 -11.70 -2.22 22.69
C ARG A 271 -10.96 -3.21 21.77
N ARG A 272 -11.16 -3.10 20.45
CA ARG A 272 -10.58 -4.00 19.45
C ARG A 272 -9.08 -3.77 19.25
N PHE A 273 -8.64 -2.51 19.28
CA PHE A 273 -7.26 -2.08 18.99
C PHE A 273 -6.70 -1.22 20.13
N PRO A 274 -6.52 -1.79 21.34
CA PRO A 274 -6.18 -1.01 22.54
C PRO A 274 -4.82 -0.32 22.43
N ASN A 275 -3.87 -0.94 21.73
CA ASN A 275 -2.47 -0.50 21.62
C ASN A 275 -2.19 0.42 20.42
N ASP A 276 -3.21 0.76 19.60
CA ASP A 276 -3.04 1.59 18.41
C ASP A 276 -3.56 3.02 18.65
N ASN A 277 -3.02 3.98 17.89
CA ASN A 277 -3.32 5.40 18.05
C ASN A 277 -4.78 5.73 17.78
N GLU A 278 -5.38 6.60 18.57
CA GLU A 278 -6.74 7.08 18.35
C GLU A 278 -6.84 7.83 17.00
N GLY A 279 -7.95 7.63 16.28
CA GLY A 279 -8.25 8.43 15.09
C GLY A 279 -8.89 9.77 15.47
N SER A 280 -8.80 10.76 14.58
CA SER A 280 -9.60 11.99 14.70
C SER A 280 -11.10 11.70 14.58
N GLU A 281 -11.95 12.66 14.96
CA GLU A 281 -13.42 12.53 14.84
C GLU A 281 -13.83 12.21 13.39
N ALA A 282 -13.30 12.95 12.41
CA ALA A 282 -13.48 12.66 10.99
C ALA A 282 -12.96 11.27 10.59
N GLY A 283 -11.92 10.76 11.26
CA GLY A 283 -11.43 9.39 11.06
C GLY A 283 -12.41 8.33 11.56
N VAL A 284 -13.08 8.58 12.68
CA VAL A 284 -14.11 7.68 13.22
C VAL A 284 -15.37 7.71 12.34
N GLU A 285 -15.76 8.87 11.83
CA GLU A 285 -16.85 8.98 10.86
C GLU A 285 -16.53 8.21 9.57
N PHE A 286 -15.30 8.34 9.08
CA PHE A 286 -14.82 7.55 7.95
C PHE A 286 -14.86 6.05 8.23
N ALA A 287 -14.50 5.59 9.43
CA ALA A 287 -14.65 4.19 9.83
C ALA A 287 -16.12 3.72 9.72
N CYS A 288 -17.08 4.57 10.12
CA CYS A 288 -18.50 4.26 9.97
C CYS A 288 -18.91 4.13 8.49
N GLU A 289 -18.43 5.02 7.62
CA GLU A 289 -18.66 4.94 6.17
C GLU A 289 -18.12 3.65 5.57
N LEU A 290 -16.90 3.24 5.94
CA LEU A 290 -16.29 2.00 5.46
C LEU A 290 -17.12 0.76 5.84
N VAL A 291 -17.60 0.71 7.07
CA VAL A 291 -18.43 -0.42 7.55
C VAL A 291 -19.78 -0.45 6.82
N ARG A 292 -20.43 0.71 6.62
CA ARG A 292 -21.67 0.79 5.82
C ARG A 292 -21.46 0.37 4.37
N ALA A 293 -20.34 0.73 3.76
CA ALA A 293 -19.99 0.32 2.40
C ALA A 293 -19.79 -1.20 2.25
N CYS A 294 -19.50 -1.90 3.35
CA CYS A 294 -19.48 -3.37 3.39
C CYS A 294 -20.88 -3.99 3.48
N GLY A 295 -21.95 -3.18 3.53
CA GLY A 295 -23.32 -3.63 3.76
C GLY A 295 -23.64 -3.94 5.22
N LEU A 296 -22.79 -3.50 6.16
CA LEU A 296 -22.97 -3.71 7.59
C LEU A 296 -23.65 -2.48 8.20
N SER A 297 -24.71 -2.71 8.96
CA SER A 297 -25.61 -1.68 9.49
C SER A 297 -25.47 -1.46 11.00
N SER A 298 -24.80 -2.38 11.71
CA SER A 298 -24.54 -2.28 13.15
C SER A 298 -23.09 -2.62 13.54
N ILE A 299 -22.68 -2.17 14.73
CA ILE A 299 -21.37 -2.53 15.31
C ILE A 299 -21.29 -4.03 15.59
N GLN A 300 -22.40 -4.68 15.94
CA GLN A 300 -22.44 -6.11 16.20
C GLN A 300 -22.17 -6.94 14.93
N GLU A 301 -22.77 -6.53 13.81
CA GLU A 301 -22.49 -7.13 12.50
C GLU A 301 -21.02 -6.97 12.10
N ALA A 302 -20.45 -5.79 12.34
CA ALA A 302 -19.02 -5.55 12.12
C ALA A 302 -18.13 -6.43 13.01
N ALA A 303 -18.41 -6.49 14.32
CA ALA A 303 -17.67 -7.33 15.25
C ALA A 303 -17.72 -8.82 14.84
N SER A 304 -18.90 -9.29 14.45
CA SER A 304 -19.11 -10.66 13.97
C SER A 304 -18.30 -10.93 12.69
N ALA A 305 -18.35 -10.02 11.70
CA ALA A 305 -17.56 -10.16 10.47
C ALA A 305 -16.05 -10.23 10.74
N LEU A 306 -15.55 -9.36 11.62
CA LEU A 306 -14.12 -9.30 11.96
C LEU A 306 -13.65 -10.46 12.85
N SER A 307 -14.55 -11.13 13.60
CA SER A 307 -14.20 -12.32 14.38
C SER A 307 -13.74 -13.50 13.51
N SER A 308 -14.05 -13.46 12.21
CA SER A 308 -13.71 -14.48 11.23
C SER A 308 -12.26 -14.44 10.75
N ILE A 309 -11.41 -13.55 11.25
CA ILE A 309 -9.99 -13.46 10.88
C ILE A 309 -9.09 -13.39 12.11
N ASP A 310 -7.83 -13.80 11.96
CA ASP A 310 -6.81 -13.55 12.98
C ASP A 310 -6.27 -12.12 12.86
N SER A 311 -6.71 -11.24 13.77
CA SER A 311 -6.22 -9.87 13.92
C SER A 311 -4.71 -9.76 14.06
N THR A 312 -4.08 -10.74 14.72
CA THR A 312 -2.62 -10.73 14.98
C THR A 312 -1.86 -10.99 13.69
N GLU A 313 -2.34 -11.91 12.86
CA GLU A 313 -1.75 -12.22 11.57
C GLU A 313 -1.88 -11.05 10.59
N VAL A 314 -3.07 -10.42 10.52
CA VAL A 314 -3.27 -9.17 9.76
C VAL A 314 -2.32 -8.09 10.23
N ARG A 315 -2.16 -7.90 11.55
CA ARG A 315 -1.21 -6.95 12.13
C ARG A 315 0.23 -7.23 11.71
N ASN A 316 0.65 -8.49 11.74
CA ASN A 316 2.02 -8.89 11.40
C ASN A 316 2.33 -8.67 9.92
N LEU A 317 1.41 -9.07 9.03
CA LEU A 317 1.55 -8.87 7.58
C LEU A 317 1.54 -7.39 7.20
N MET A 318 0.83 -6.55 7.96
CA MET A 318 0.74 -5.10 7.79
C MET A 318 1.60 -4.33 8.80
N SER A 319 2.63 -4.99 9.34
CA SER A 319 3.54 -4.35 10.29
C SER A 319 4.30 -3.22 9.60
N THR A 320 4.47 -2.13 10.35
CA THR A 320 5.17 -0.92 9.95
C THR A 320 5.97 -0.41 11.15
N THR A 321 7.02 0.38 10.88
CA THR A 321 7.90 0.93 11.94
C THR A 321 7.20 1.99 12.79
N ILE A 322 6.14 2.60 12.26
CA ILE A 322 5.38 3.68 12.90
C ILE A 322 3.99 3.16 13.27
N ALA A 323 3.51 3.53 14.46
CA ALA A 323 2.17 3.15 14.91
C ALA A 323 1.08 3.77 14.02
N VAL A 324 0.20 2.93 13.49
CA VAL A 324 -0.99 3.32 12.71
C VAL A 324 -2.18 3.65 13.62
N THR A 325 -3.19 4.31 13.05
CA THR A 325 -4.45 4.59 13.77
C THR A 325 -5.34 3.36 13.87
N ARG A 326 -6.24 3.34 14.86
CA ARG A 326 -7.27 2.30 15.02
C ARG A 326 -8.18 2.18 13.79
N VAL A 327 -8.50 3.31 13.16
CA VAL A 327 -9.28 3.37 11.90
C VAL A 327 -8.53 2.66 10.77
N ARG A 328 -7.22 2.90 10.66
CA ARG A 328 -6.37 2.23 9.68
C ARG A 328 -6.30 0.72 9.94
N ARG A 329 -6.26 0.26 11.20
CA ARG A 329 -6.34 -1.18 11.54
C ARG A 329 -7.67 -1.81 11.13
N LEU A 330 -8.79 -1.13 11.41
CA LEU A 330 -10.10 -1.56 10.94
C LEU A 330 -10.15 -1.70 9.42
N ASP A 331 -9.58 -0.73 8.68
CA ASP A 331 -9.49 -0.75 7.22
C ASP A 331 -8.68 -1.96 6.71
N ASP A 332 -7.64 -2.42 7.42
CA ASP A 332 -6.91 -3.67 7.06
C ASP A 332 -7.73 -4.92 7.34
N GLU A 333 -8.39 -4.98 8.49
CA GLU A 333 -9.19 -6.14 8.86
C GLU A 333 -10.40 -6.31 7.94
N LEU A 334 -11.10 -5.22 7.59
CA LEU A 334 -12.18 -5.24 6.61
C LEU A 334 -11.66 -5.65 5.22
N LEU A 335 -10.50 -5.15 4.80
CA LEU A 335 -9.86 -5.56 3.54
C LEU A 335 -9.49 -7.05 3.55
N ALA A 336 -9.01 -7.59 4.67
CA ALA A 336 -8.71 -9.01 4.81
C ALA A 336 -9.98 -9.89 4.75
N VAL A 337 -11.10 -9.44 5.32
CA VAL A 337 -12.37 -10.17 5.37
C VAL A 337 -13.12 -10.15 4.02
N PHE A 338 -13.20 -8.98 3.40
CA PHE A 338 -14.06 -8.73 2.23
C PHE A 338 -13.29 -8.68 0.90
N GLY A 339 -11.96 -8.55 0.93
CA GLY A 339 -11.08 -8.67 -0.25
C GLY A 339 -11.44 -7.73 -1.40
N GLU A 340 -11.54 -8.26 -2.62
CA GLU A 340 -11.87 -7.49 -3.82
C GLU A 340 -13.22 -6.75 -3.74
N ASP A 341 -14.21 -7.32 -3.03
CA ASP A 341 -15.51 -6.65 -2.86
C ASP A 341 -15.37 -5.42 -1.96
N TYR A 342 -14.45 -5.45 -0.98
CA TYR A 342 -14.09 -4.27 -0.19
C TYR A 342 -13.50 -3.16 -1.05
N ILE A 343 -12.57 -3.54 -1.94
CA ILE A 343 -11.91 -2.58 -2.85
C ILE A 343 -12.96 -1.93 -3.73
N ARG A 344 -13.82 -2.73 -4.39
CA ARG A 344 -14.88 -2.23 -5.26
C ARG A 344 -15.83 -1.27 -4.54
N ASN A 345 -16.20 -1.58 -3.30
CA ASN A 345 -17.16 -0.78 -2.55
C ASN A 345 -16.55 0.47 -1.92
N THR A 346 -15.23 0.51 -1.71
CA THR A 346 -14.58 1.59 -0.95
C THR A 346 -13.51 2.35 -1.73
N GLU A 347 -13.21 2.00 -2.98
CA GLU A 347 -12.16 2.67 -3.78
C GLU A 347 -12.45 4.15 -4.05
N SER A 348 -13.73 4.54 -4.05
CA SER A 348 -14.19 5.93 -4.23
C SER A 348 -14.50 6.66 -2.93
N ILE A 349 -14.39 5.98 -1.77
CA ILE A 349 -14.75 6.55 -0.48
C ILE A 349 -13.58 7.34 0.11
N GLY A 350 -13.88 8.53 0.61
CA GLY A 350 -12.91 9.43 1.21
C GLY A 350 -12.19 10.27 0.16
N THR A 351 -10.99 10.69 0.54
CA THR A 351 -10.35 11.86 -0.07
C THR A 351 -9.10 11.51 -0.89
N VAL A 352 -8.71 10.25 -0.93
CA VAL A 352 -7.50 9.83 -1.64
C VAL A 352 -7.87 9.43 -3.07
N SER A 353 -7.39 10.19 -4.06
CA SER A 353 -7.72 10.00 -5.48
C SER A 353 -7.37 8.61 -6.03
N ARG A 354 -6.40 7.93 -5.45
CA ARG A 354 -5.97 6.56 -5.82
C ARG A 354 -6.12 5.54 -4.70
N ARG A 355 -7.15 5.68 -3.86
CA ARG A 355 -7.42 4.73 -2.76
C ARG A 355 -7.50 3.28 -3.26
N GLY A 356 -8.16 3.03 -4.39
CA GLY A 356 -8.25 1.69 -4.99
C GLY A 356 -6.89 1.02 -5.18
N ASP A 357 -5.88 1.75 -5.70
CA ASP A 357 -4.54 1.21 -5.91
C ASP A 357 -3.82 0.91 -4.59
N GLN A 358 -3.98 1.78 -3.59
CA GLN A 358 -3.45 1.54 -2.25
C GLN A 358 -4.07 0.29 -1.61
N LEU A 359 -5.38 0.10 -1.76
CA LEU A 359 -6.07 -1.07 -1.25
C LEU A 359 -5.64 -2.34 -1.97
N ARG A 360 -5.46 -2.32 -3.30
CA ARG A 360 -4.94 -3.47 -4.07
C ARG A 360 -3.56 -3.89 -3.57
N TRP A 361 -2.65 -2.94 -3.39
CA TRP A 361 -1.31 -3.24 -2.87
C TRP A 361 -1.35 -3.82 -1.46
N ARG A 362 -2.18 -3.24 -0.58
CA ARG A 362 -2.39 -3.76 0.77
C ARG A 362 -3.01 -5.16 0.74
N PHE A 363 -3.93 -5.40 -0.18
CA PHE A 363 -4.57 -6.70 -0.35
C PHE A 363 -3.60 -7.75 -0.85
N ASP A 364 -2.66 -7.43 -1.74
CA ASP A 364 -1.60 -8.36 -2.17
C ASP A 364 -0.72 -8.85 -1.00
N ARG A 365 -0.56 -8.03 0.05
CA ARG A 365 0.13 -8.44 1.30
C ARG A 365 -0.69 -9.36 2.18
N LEU A 366 -2.02 -9.33 2.06
CA LEU A 366 -2.95 -10.09 2.91
C LEU A 366 -3.48 -11.35 2.22
N ARG A 367 -3.70 -11.29 0.90
CA ARG A 367 -4.39 -12.30 0.11
C ARG A 367 -3.67 -13.64 0.16
N GLY A 368 -4.37 -14.66 0.63
CA GLY A 368 -3.85 -16.02 0.76
C GLY A 368 -2.81 -16.19 1.86
N LYS A 369 -2.57 -15.15 2.67
CA LYS A 369 -1.63 -15.13 3.80
C LYS A 369 -2.34 -14.93 5.15
N VAL A 370 -3.61 -14.52 5.16
CA VAL A 370 -4.44 -14.40 6.37
C VAL A 370 -5.31 -15.64 6.53
N THR A 371 -5.24 -16.25 7.71
CA THR A 371 -6.09 -17.32 8.17
C THR A 371 -7.47 -16.75 8.49
N VAL A 372 -8.38 -16.97 7.56
CA VAL A 372 -9.79 -16.63 7.75
C VAL A 372 -10.44 -17.78 8.52
N LYS A 373 -10.67 -17.60 9.84
CA LYS A 373 -11.61 -18.36 10.69
C LYS A 373 -13.07 -18.23 10.25
N ARG A 374 -13.35 -18.13 8.95
CA ARG A 374 -14.64 -18.61 8.47
C ARG A 374 -14.60 -20.09 8.83
N SER A 375 -15.47 -20.56 9.72
CA SER A 375 -15.92 -21.93 9.55
C SER A 375 -16.42 -21.94 8.10
N PRO A 376 -15.70 -22.56 7.14
CA PRO A 376 -16.26 -22.66 5.80
C PRO A 376 -17.60 -23.31 6.06
N VAL A 377 -18.68 -22.68 5.58
CA VAL A 377 -19.95 -23.39 5.49
C VAL A 377 -19.62 -24.65 4.70
N ALA A 378 -19.49 -25.75 5.44
CA ALA A 378 -18.93 -26.97 4.93
C ALA A 378 -20.04 -27.60 4.11
N PHE A 379 -19.76 -27.82 2.85
CA PHE A 379 -20.62 -28.61 2.00
C PHE A 379 -20.23 -30.07 2.14
N GLN A 380 -21.23 -30.92 2.25
CA GLN A 380 -21.06 -32.37 2.21
C GLN A 380 -21.92 -32.89 1.07
N ILE A 381 -21.36 -33.77 0.25
CA ILE A 381 -22.07 -34.41 -0.86
C ILE A 381 -22.38 -35.83 -0.42
N LEU A 382 -23.66 -36.17 -0.40
CA LEU A 382 -24.20 -37.46 0.02
C LEU A 382 -25.00 -38.08 -1.13
N GLY A 383 -25.50 -39.30 -0.92
CA GLY A 383 -26.29 -40.06 -1.88
C GLY A 383 -25.53 -41.25 -2.46
N ASP A 384 -26.27 -42.19 -3.04
CA ASP A 384 -25.75 -43.49 -3.48
C ASP A 384 -24.74 -43.37 -4.63
N ASP A 385 -24.85 -42.33 -5.45
CA ASP A 385 -23.92 -42.06 -6.57
C ASP A 385 -22.67 -41.27 -6.17
N CYS A 386 -22.59 -40.79 -4.92
CA CYS A 386 -21.41 -40.12 -4.39
C CYS A 386 -20.34 -41.13 -3.92
N PRO A 387 -19.09 -41.08 -4.41
CA PRO A 387 -18.02 -41.96 -3.95
C PRO A 387 -17.75 -41.83 -2.44
N ASP A 388 -17.47 -42.95 -1.76
CA ASP A 388 -17.22 -42.97 -0.31
C ASP A 388 -16.09 -42.02 0.13
N ALA A 389 -15.06 -41.88 -0.70
CA ALA A 389 -13.95 -40.97 -0.46
C ALA A 389 -14.38 -39.49 -0.40
N VAL A 390 -15.46 -39.12 -1.08
CA VAL A 390 -16.02 -37.76 -1.09
C VAL A 390 -17.09 -37.58 -0.01
N ARG A 391 -17.87 -38.63 0.26
CA ARG A 391 -18.99 -38.66 1.22
C ARG A 391 -18.60 -38.25 2.65
N VAL A 392 -17.36 -38.54 3.05
CA VAL A 392 -16.83 -38.22 4.40
C VAL A 392 -16.22 -36.81 4.49
N LEU A 393 -16.06 -36.10 3.37
CA LEU A 393 -15.36 -34.82 3.33
C LEU A 393 -16.28 -33.64 3.67
N LYS A 394 -15.72 -32.69 4.43
CA LYS A 394 -16.26 -31.35 4.60
C LYS A 394 -15.56 -30.42 3.61
N LEU A 395 -16.28 -29.93 2.62
CA LEU A 395 -15.72 -29.25 1.45
C LEU A 395 -16.04 -27.75 1.46
N PRO A 396 -15.08 -26.87 1.10
CA PRO A 396 -15.37 -25.49 0.72
C PRO A 396 -16.23 -25.42 -0.55
N ALA A 397 -17.00 -24.34 -0.72
CA ALA A 397 -17.98 -24.19 -1.83
C ALA A 397 -17.39 -24.49 -3.23
N ALA A 398 -16.29 -23.83 -3.61
CA ALA A 398 -15.65 -24.06 -4.91
C ALA A 398 -15.09 -25.48 -5.07
N ARG A 399 -14.74 -26.18 -3.98
CA ARG A 399 -14.32 -27.58 -4.04
C ARG A 399 -15.53 -28.50 -4.22
N ALA A 400 -16.63 -28.25 -3.51
CA ALA A 400 -17.87 -29.01 -3.70
C ALA A 400 -18.40 -28.92 -5.14
N VAL A 401 -18.31 -27.75 -5.79
CA VAL A 401 -18.63 -27.61 -7.23
C VAL A 401 -17.77 -28.55 -8.10
N ARG A 402 -16.46 -28.64 -7.84
CA ARG A 402 -15.57 -29.53 -8.61
C ARG A 402 -15.86 -31.00 -8.40
N GLU A 403 -16.09 -31.42 -7.16
CA GLU A 403 -16.41 -32.82 -6.87
C GLU A 403 -17.77 -33.19 -7.48
N LEU A 404 -18.80 -32.34 -7.36
CA LEU A 404 -20.10 -32.56 -8.02
C LEU A 404 -19.96 -32.64 -9.54
N ALA A 405 -19.21 -31.72 -10.15
CA ALA A 405 -18.97 -31.73 -11.59
C ALA A 405 -18.26 -33.02 -12.04
N GLY A 406 -17.28 -33.50 -11.28
CA GLY A 406 -16.61 -34.77 -11.55
C GLY A 406 -17.54 -35.98 -11.43
N ILE A 407 -18.35 -36.05 -10.37
CA ILE A 407 -19.30 -37.15 -10.15
C ILE A 407 -20.33 -37.21 -11.28
N VAL A 408 -20.95 -36.07 -11.60
CA VAL A 408 -21.95 -36.00 -12.67
C VAL A 408 -21.33 -36.26 -14.04
N ALA A 409 -20.13 -35.74 -14.32
CA ALA A 409 -19.45 -35.99 -15.59
C ALA A 409 -19.04 -37.46 -15.76
N ASN A 410 -18.59 -38.14 -14.71
CA ASN A 410 -18.25 -39.57 -14.77
C ASN A 410 -19.49 -40.45 -15.06
N ARG A 411 -20.68 -40.04 -14.61
CA ARG A 411 -21.92 -40.82 -14.78
C ARG A 411 -22.74 -40.43 -16.01
N GLY A 412 -22.83 -39.13 -16.32
CA GLY A 412 -23.63 -38.55 -17.40
C GLY A 412 -22.83 -38.09 -18.62
N GLY A 413 -21.49 -38.17 -18.55
CA GLY A 413 -20.57 -37.72 -19.60
C GLY A 413 -20.22 -36.23 -19.49
N ALA A 414 -18.95 -35.90 -19.81
CA ALA A 414 -18.41 -34.54 -19.64
C ALA A 414 -19.19 -33.44 -20.39
N GLN A 415 -19.79 -33.76 -21.54
CA GLN A 415 -20.57 -32.82 -22.34
C GLN A 415 -21.91 -32.43 -21.71
N SER A 416 -22.46 -33.25 -20.81
CA SER A 416 -23.76 -32.99 -20.16
C SER A 416 -23.72 -31.83 -19.16
N ILE A 417 -22.52 -31.47 -18.68
CA ILE A 417 -22.31 -30.50 -17.60
C ILE A 417 -21.52 -29.27 -18.03
N VAL A 418 -21.31 -29.10 -19.34
CA VAL A 418 -20.63 -27.91 -19.89
C VAL A 418 -21.50 -26.69 -19.63
N MET A 419 -20.93 -25.70 -18.97
CA MET A 419 -21.59 -24.46 -18.60
C MET A 419 -20.71 -23.29 -19.03
N SER A 420 -21.23 -22.45 -19.93
CA SER A 420 -20.51 -21.32 -20.48
C SER A 420 -19.89 -20.45 -19.37
N GLY A 421 -18.56 -20.29 -19.42
CA GLY A 421 -17.81 -19.47 -18.47
C GLY A 421 -17.53 -20.11 -17.10
N ALA A 422 -17.96 -21.35 -16.84
CA ALA A 422 -17.77 -22.02 -15.55
C ALA A 422 -17.22 -23.45 -15.64
N ILE A 423 -17.67 -24.24 -16.62
CA ILE A 423 -17.27 -25.64 -16.82
C ILE A 423 -17.08 -25.88 -18.32
N SER A 424 -15.91 -26.38 -18.71
CA SER A 424 -15.57 -26.69 -20.10
C SER A 424 -14.80 -28.01 -20.21
N THR A 425 -14.90 -28.67 -21.37
CA THR A 425 -14.07 -29.83 -21.71
C THR A 425 -12.69 -29.45 -22.24
N ASP A 426 -12.52 -28.21 -22.69
CA ASP A 426 -11.26 -27.66 -23.18
C ASP A 426 -10.68 -26.64 -22.18
N ASP A 427 -9.38 -26.38 -22.28
CA ASP A 427 -8.70 -25.35 -21.47
C ASP A 427 -8.93 -23.95 -22.08
N ASP A 428 -10.20 -23.55 -22.17
CA ASP A 428 -10.66 -22.32 -22.86
C ASP A 428 -11.36 -21.33 -21.93
N LEU A 429 -11.49 -21.67 -20.65
CA LEU A 429 -12.09 -20.79 -19.66
C LEU A 429 -11.21 -19.54 -19.44
N PRO A 430 -11.81 -18.35 -19.22
CA PRO A 430 -11.05 -17.12 -19.01
C PRO A 430 -10.05 -17.25 -17.86
N MET A 431 -8.84 -16.70 -18.00
CA MET A 431 -7.80 -16.77 -16.96
C MET A 431 -8.26 -16.22 -15.60
N SER A 432 -9.22 -15.29 -15.59
CA SER A 432 -9.85 -14.75 -14.38
C SER A 432 -10.58 -15.78 -13.54
N THR A 433 -11.04 -16.89 -14.13
CA THR A 433 -11.77 -17.97 -13.45
C THR A 433 -10.84 -18.93 -12.68
N ARG A 434 -9.53 -18.90 -12.98
CA ARG A 434 -8.52 -19.84 -12.45
C ARG A 434 -9.00 -21.28 -12.52
N ALA A 435 -9.46 -21.72 -13.69
CA ALA A 435 -9.97 -23.08 -13.87
C ALA A 435 -8.94 -24.14 -13.45
N ARG A 436 -9.42 -25.25 -12.88
CA ARG A 436 -8.60 -26.41 -12.57
C ARG A 436 -9.11 -27.65 -13.29
N PRO A 437 -8.22 -28.51 -13.79
CA PRO A 437 -8.62 -29.76 -14.40
C PRO A 437 -9.10 -30.74 -13.32
N VAL A 438 -10.23 -31.38 -13.58
CA VAL A 438 -10.77 -32.54 -12.87
C VAL A 438 -10.62 -33.72 -13.81
N ARG A 439 -9.85 -34.72 -13.42
CA ARG A 439 -9.59 -35.89 -14.26
C ARG A 439 -10.72 -36.90 -14.11
N LEU A 440 -11.36 -37.24 -15.22
CA LEU A 440 -12.47 -38.19 -15.27
C LEU A 440 -11.95 -39.64 -15.42
N GLU A 441 -12.82 -40.60 -15.13
CA GLU A 441 -12.49 -42.04 -15.18
C GLU A 441 -12.17 -42.53 -16.60
N ASP A 442 -12.74 -41.87 -17.61
CA ASP A 442 -12.47 -42.13 -19.04
C ASP A 442 -11.12 -41.56 -19.52
N GLY A 443 -10.37 -40.89 -18.63
CA GLY A 443 -9.06 -40.32 -18.90
C GLY A 443 -9.10 -38.90 -19.47
N THR A 444 -10.28 -38.32 -19.70
CA THR A 444 -10.44 -36.93 -20.14
C THR A 444 -10.35 -35.95 -18.96
N ASN A 445 -10.17 -34.66 -19.27
CA ASN A 445 -10.14 -33.60 -18.28
C ASN A 445 -11.36 -32.70 -18.44
N LEU A 446 -11.97 -32.34 -17.31
CA LEU A 446 -13.01 -31.33 -17.21
C LEU A 446 -12.42 -30.10 -16.50
N TRP A 447 -12.46 -28.93 -17.14
CA TRP A 447 -11.98 -27.68 -16.58
C TRP A 447 -13.10 -26.97 -15.83
N VAL A 448 -12.91 -26.77 -14.53
CA VAL A 448 -13.91 -26.17 -13.64
C VAL A 448 -13.36 -24.90 -13.00
N ALA A 449 -14.09 -23.80 -13.10
CA ALA A 449 -13.75 -22.52 -12.49
C ALA A 449 -13.55 -22.66 -10.97
N THR A 450 -12.50 -22.03 -10.43
CA THR A 450 -12.22 -22.09 -8.97
C THR A 450 -12.24 -20.73 -8.28
N ASN A 451 -12.15 -19.64 -9.05
CA ASN A 451 -12.32 -18.28 -8.55
C ASN A 451 -13.81 -17.89 -8.50
N LEU A 452 -14.57 -18.60 -7.67
CA LEU A 452 -16.02 -18.43 -7.52
C LEU A 452 -16.33 -17.85 -6.14
N ASN A 453 -17.21 -16.85 -6.09
CA ASN A 453 -17.80 -16.41 -4.82
C ASN A 453 -18.87 -17.43 -4.35
N ARG A 454 -19.38 -17.27 -3.14
CA ARG A 454 -20.33 -18.23 -2.54
C ARG A 454 -21.63 -18.34 -3.33
N ALA A 455 -22.24 -17.21 -3.72
CA ALA A 455 -23.49 -17.21 -4.46
C ALA A 455 -23.36 -17.89 -5.83
N ALA A 456 -22.26 -17.61 -6.55
CA ALA A 456 -21.94 -18.28 -7.81
C ALA A 456 -21.67 -19.78 -7.62
N SER A 457 -20.99 -20.17 -6.53
CA SER A 457 -20.78 -21.59 -6.23
C SER A 457 -22.09 -22.31 -5.94
N GLU A 458 -22.95 -21.74 -5.11
CA GLU A 458 -24.27 -22.31 -4.76
C GLU A 458 -25.19 -22.42 -6.00
N ALA A 459 -25.21 -21.40 -6.87
CA ALA A 459 -25.95 -21.43 -8.13
C ALA A 459 -25.44 -22.54 -9.08
N LEU A 460 -24.11 -22.67 -9.21
CA LEU A 460 -23.50 -23.73 -10.03
C LEU A 460 -23.79 -25.12 -9.46
N MET A 461 -23.76 -25.31 -8.13
CA MET A 461 -24.15 -26.60 -7.54
C MET A 461 -25.59 -26.98 -7.90
N SER A 462 -26.52 -26.02 -7.84
CA SER A 462 -27.91 -26.26 -8.26
C SER A 462 -27.96 -26.66 -9.73
N SER A 463 -27.34 -25.89 -10.62
CA SER A 463 -27.34 -26.20 -12.06
C SER A 463 -26.70 -27.55 -12.39
N ILE A 464 -25.68 -27.97 -11.64
CA ILE A 464 -25.03 -29.26 -11.80
C ILE A 464 -25.97 -30.40 -11.39
N VAL A 465 -26.60 -30.31 -10.21
CA VAL A 465 -27.54 -31.33 -9.74
C VAL A 465 -28.77 -31.39 -10.65
N ASP A 466 -29.30 -30.25 -11.08
CA ASP A 466 -30.44 -30.14 -12.00
C ASP A 466 -30.14 -30.74 -13.39
N SER A 467 -28.87 -30.76 -13.81
CA SER A 467 -28.44 -31.38 -15.08
C SER A 467 -28.49 -32.90 -15.06
N ALA A 468 -28.56 -33.52 -13.88
CA ALA A 468 -28.53 -34.97 -13.69
C ALA A 468 -29.58 -35.45 -12.67
N PRO A 469 -30.89 -35.24 -12.94
CA PRO A 469 -31.96 -35.55 -12.01
C PRO A 469 -32.14 -37.06 -11.73
N ALA A 470 -31.44 -37.90 -12.50
CA ALA A 470 -31.47 -39.36 -12.34
C ALA A 470 -30.46 -39.89 -11.31
N LEU A 471 -29.54 -39.05 -10.81
CA LEU A 471 -28.53 -39.44 -9.82
C LEU A 471 -29.02 -39.12 -8.39
N ASP A 472 -28.78 -40.02 -7.44
CA ASP A 472 -29.02 -39.72 -6.01
C ASP A 472 -27.83 -38.93 -5.46
N LEU A 473 -27.93 -37.59 -5.51
CA LEU A 473 -26.91 -36.66 -5.03
C LEU A 473 -27.55 -35.59 -4.15
N ARG A 474 -27.25 -35.64 -2.85
CA ARG A 474 -27.71 -34.68 -1.85
C ARG A 474 -26.59 -33.77 -1.44
N VAL A 475 -26.86 -32.47 -1.28
CA VAL A 475 -25.86 -31.52 -0.78
C VAL A 475 -26.33 -30.96 0.55
N LEU A 476 -25.56 -31.20 1.61
CA LEU A 476 -25.73 -30.54 2.90
C LEU A 476 -24.88 -29.28 2.96
N ARG A 477 -25.41 -28.25 3.60
CA ARG A 477 -24.75 -26.97 3.87
C ARG A 477 -24.73 -26.75 5.38
N ALA A 478 -23.54 -26.80 5.99
CA ALA A 478 -23.39 -26.74 7.45
C ALA A 478 -24.24 -27.78 8.22
N GLY A 479 -24.47 -28.95 7.62
CA GLY A 479 -25.27 -30.03 8.20
C GLY A 479 -26.77 -29.96 7.90
N GLU A 480 -27.26 -28.87 7.29
CA GLU A 480 -28.65 -28.75 6.86
C GLU A 480 -28.81 -29.10 5.37
N PRO A 481 -29.93 -29.71 4.94
CA PRO A 481 -30.21 -29.93 3.52
C PRO A 481 -30.18 -28.63 2.71
N PHE A 482 -29.41 -28.60 1.62
CA PHE A 482 -29.31 -27.47 0.71
C PHE A 482 -29.82 -27.77 -0.69
N LEU A 483 -29.38 -28.89 -1.29
CA LEU A 483 -29.93 -29.42 -2.53
C LEU A 483 -30.52 -30.81 -2.28
N PRO A 484 -31.64 -31.15 -2.98
CA PRO A 484 -32.43 -32.36 -2.76
C PRO A 484 -31.66 -33.64 -3.01
#